data_AF-A0A444MQK2-F1
#
_entry.id   AF-A0A444MQK2-F1
#
_cell.length_a   1.000
_cell.length_b   1.000
_cell.length_c   1.000
_cell.angle_alpha   90.00
_cell.angle_beta   90.00
_cell.angle_gamma   90.00
#
_symmetry.space_group_name_H-M   'P 1'
#
loop_
_entity.id
_entity.type
_entity.pdbx_description
1 polymer ?
#
loop_
_entity_poly.entity_id
_entity_poly.type
_entity_poly.pdbx_seq_one_letter_code
_entity_poly.pdbx_strand_id
1 'polypeptide(L)'
;MAQWKLWTLGAAAVIIDLAVYALLGVIMMGYDDSHNGTEPDYYKWSSYKTLDKAAVIGLWFWNIVNILFWGYVIYRIVKAIRNKIYGA
;
A
#
# COMPACT_ATOMS: atom_id res chain seq x y z
N MET A 1 -16.68 -19.08 14.23
CA MET A 1 -16.65 -17.61 14.06
C MET A 1 -17.64 -17.27 12.94
N ALA A 2 -18.62 -16.41 13.16
CA ALA A 2 -19.70 -16.20 12.20
C ALA A 2 -19.19 -15.56 10.90
N GLN A 3 -19.61 -16.09 9.75
CA GLN A 3 -19.12 -15.74 8.40
C GLN A 3 -19.11 -14.23 8.13
N TRP A 4 -20.10 -13.48 8.64
CA TRP A 4 -20.19 -12.03 8.49
C TRP A 4 -19.00 -11.26 9.07
N LYS A 5 -18.36 -11.77 10.14
CA LYS A 5 -17.19 -11.12 10.77
C LYS A 5 -15.97 -11.13 9.85
N LEU A 6 -15.84 -12.15 9.00
CA LEU A 6 -14.73 -12.25 8.04
C LEU A 6 -14.91 -11.25 6.89
N TRP A 7 -16.14 -11.12 6.39
CA TRP A 7 -16.46 -10.14 5.34
C TRP A 7 -16.25 -8.70 5.81
N THR A 8 -16.65 -8.37 7.04
CA THR A 8 -16.42 -7.02 7.60
C THR A 8 -14.93 -6.71 7.77
N LEU A 9 -14.12 -7.69 8.19
CA LEU A 9 -12.66 -7.50 8.33
C LEU A 9 -11.99 -7.33 6.97
N GLY A 10 -12.40 -8.10 5.95
CA GLY A 10 -11.90 -7.96 4.59
C GLY A 10 -12.26 -6.60 3.99
N ALA A 11 -13.52 -6.17 4.11
CA ALA A 11 -13.96 -4.85 3.64
C ALA A 11 -13.22 -3.70 4.35
N ALA A 12 -13.05 -3.79 5.67
CA ALA A 12 -12.29 -2.80 6.43
C ALA A 12 -10.83 -2.72 5.97
N ALA A 13 -10.17 -3.86 5.70
CA ALA A 13 -8.81 -3.89 5.20
C ALA A 13 -8.67 -3.17 3.84
N VAL A 14 -9.62 -3.40 2.92
CA VAL A 14 -9.64 -2.72 1.61
C VAL A 14 -9.87 -1.22 1.77
N ILE A 15 -10.80 -0.81 2.64
CA ILE A 15 -11.08 0.62 2.89
C ILE A 15 -9.84 1.31 3.48
N ILE A 16 -9.16 0.67 4.43
CA ILE A 16 -7.93 1.22 5.03
C ILE A 16 -6.84 1.36 3.97
N ASP A 17 -6.66 0.35 3.12
CA ASP A 17 -5.66 0.38 2.05
C ASP A 17 -5.91 1.56 1.09
N LEU A 18 -7.15 1.70 0.61
CA LEU A 18 -7.54 2.82 -0.24
C LEU A 18 -7.37 4.18 0.47
N ALA A 19 -7.71 4.27 1.76
CA ALA A 19 -7.56 5.50 2.52
C ALA A 19 -6.08 5.90 2.68
N VAL A 20 -5.18 4.94 2.89
CA VAL A 20 -3.74 5.21 2.97
C VAL A 20 -3.20 5.71 1.64
N TYR A 21 -3.53 5.05 0.52
CA TYR A 21 -3.12 5.53 -0.81
C TYR A 21 -3.70 6.91 -1.13
N ALA A 22 -4.97 7.16 -0.78
CA ALA A 22 -5.60 8.46 -0.98
C ALA A 22 -4.91 9.56 -0.16
N LEU A 23 -4.62 9.29 1.11
CA LEU A 23 -3.96 10.26 2.00
C LEU A 23 -2.53 10.58 1.52
N LEU A 24 -1.74 9.56 1.21
CA LEU A 24 -0.39 9.75 0.67
C LEU A 24 -0.42 10.47 -0.68
N GLY A 25 -1.37 10.11 -1.55
CA GLY A 25 -1.56 10.75 -2.85
C GLY A 25 -1.92 12.23 -2.73
N VAL A 26 -2.82 12.60 -1.81
CA VAL A 26 -3.18 14.01 -1.57
C VAL A 26 -1.98 14.81 -1.07
N ILE A 27 -1.15 14.25 -0.19
CA ILE A 27 0.06 14.93 0.28
C ILE A 27 1.02 15.17 -0.90
N MET A 28 1.19 14.17 -1.78
CA MET A 28 2.05 14.29 -2.95
C MET A 28 1.49 15.25 -4.02
N MET A 29 0.16 15.35 -4.20
CA MET A 29 -0.44 16.38 -5.07
C MET A 29 -0.15 17.79 -4.55
N GLY A 30 -0.11 17.99 -3.23
CA GLY A 30 0.29 19.27 -2.64
C GLY A 30 1.73 19.67 -2.94
N TYR A 31 2.62 18.69 -3.17
CA TYR A 31 3.96 18.96 -3.69
C TYR A 31 3.89 19.47 -5.12
N ASP A 32 3.14 18.79 -6.00
CA ASP A 32 2.98 19.17 -7.41
C ASP A 32 2.40 20.59 -7.54
N ASP A 33 1.37 20.92 -6.75
CA ASP A 33 0.74 22.24 -6.75
C ASP A 33 1.64 23.37 -6.20
N SER A 34 2.61 23.03 -5.34
CA SER A 34 3.48 24.02 -4.68
C SER A 34 4.91 24.07 -5.25
N HIS A 35 5.22 23.24 -6.24
CA HIS A 35 6.54 23.17 -6.84
C HIS A 35 6.73 24.29 -7.88
N ASN A 36 7.50 25.31 -7.52
CA ASN A 36 7.85 26.43 -8.42
C ASN A 36 9.22 26.25 -9.11
N GLY A 37 9.79 25.03 -9.07
CA GLY A 37 11.09 24.70 -9.65
C GLY A 37 11.03 24.45 -11.16
N THR A 38 12.21 24.38 -11.79
CA THR A 38 12.29 23.93 -13.20
C THR A 38 11.98 22.43 -13.28
N GLU A 39 11.39 21.97 -14.39
CA GLU A 39 11.10 20.55 -14.68
C GLU A 39 12.21 19.55 -14.27
N PRO A 40 13.51 19.82 -14.48
CA PRO A 40 14.56 18.90 -14.03
C PRO A 40 14.75 18.81 -12.52
N ASP A 41 14.16 19.69 -11.70
CA ASP A 41 14.16 19.61 -10.23
C ASP A 41 12.93 18.92 -9.66
N TYR A 42 11.93 18.69 -10.50
CA TYR A 42 10.77 17.89 -10.15
C TYR A 42 11.20 16.43 -9.85
N TYR A 43 10.57 15.79 -8.87
CA TYR A 43 10.95 14.47 -8.33
C TYR A 43 12.35 14.32 -7.69
N LYS A 44 13.20 15.35 -7.63
CA LYS A 44 14.47 15.25 -6.91
C LYS A 44 14.24 15.13 -5.40
N TRP A 45 14.99 14.26 -4.74
CA TRP A 45 14.90 14.14 -3.28
C TRP A 45 15.22 15.47 -2.56
N SER A 46 16.08 16.29 -3.14
CA SER A 46 16.46 17.60 -2.61
C SER A 46 15.36 18.66 -2.69
N SER A 47 14.38 18.51 -3.60
CA SER A 47 13.30 19.48 -3.79
C SER A 47 12.06 19.21 -2.92
N TYR A 48 11.93 18.01 -2.36
CA TYR A 48 10.84 17.68 -1.44
C TYR A 48 10.97 18.37 -0.07
N LYS A 49 9.84 18.87 0.43
CA LYS A 49 9.71 19.28 1.84
C LYS A 49 9.62 18.04 2.72
N THR A 50 9.73 18.25 4.04
CA THR A 50 9.72 17.15 5.02
C THR A 50 8.47 16.28 4.93
N LEU A 51 7.29 16.89 4.70
CA LEU A 51 6.03 16.14 4.56
C LEU A 51 5.99 15.31 3.28
N ASP A 52 6.47 15.84 2.16
CA ASP A 52 6.50 15.12 0.89
C ASP A 52 7.47 13.92 0.97
N LYS A 53 8.63 14.11 1.62
CA LYS A 53 9.57 13.02 1.91
C LYS A 53 8.92 11.92 2.76
N ALA A 54 8.19 12.32 3.80
CA ALA A 54 7.47 11.38 4.65
C ALA A 54 6.39 10.64 3.86
N ALA A 55 5.68 11.30 2.94
CA ALA A 55 4.69 10.67 2.08
C ALA A 55 5.32 9.67 1.09
N VAL A 56 6.44 10.02 0.47
CA VAL A 56 7.19 9.12 -0.44
C VAL A 56 7.70 7.89 0.31
N ILE A 57 8.31 8.07 1.48
CA ILE A 57 8.76 6.95 2.33
C ILE A 57 7.56 6.11 2.78
N GLY A 58 6.47 6.76 3.19
CA GLY A 58 5.24 6.12 3.60
C GLY A 58 4.65 5.24 2.49
N LEU A 59 4.68 5.72 1.24
CA LEU A 59 4.23 4.97 0.07
C LEU A 59 5.07 3.73 -0.18
N TRP A 60 6.41 3.85 -0.13
CA TRP A 60 7.29 2.69 -0.27
C TRP A 60 7.10 1.68 0.84
N PHE A 61 7.01 2.14 2.09
CA PHE A 61 6.73 1.28 3.23
C PHE A 61 5.40 0.55 3.07
N TRP A 62 4.34 1.26 2.67
CA TRP A 62 3.02 0.68 2.47
C TRP A 62 3.01 -0.36 1.35
N ASN A 63 3.70 -0.09 0.24
CA ASN A 63 3.87 -1.06 -0.84
C ASN A 63 4.58 -2.34 -0.37
N ILE A 64 5.61 -2.23 0.48
CA ILE A 64 6.28 -3.40 1.07
C ILE A 64 5.30 -4.21 1.91
N VAL A 65 4.50 -3.56 2.76
CA VAL A 65 3.46 -4.21 3.57
C VAL A 65 2.48 -4.97 2.67
N ASN A 66 2.02 -4.35 1.59
CA ASN A 66 1.11 -4.98 0.63
C ASN A 66 1.74 -6.18 -0.09
N ILE A 67 3.01 -6.07 -0.51
CA ILE A 67 3.74 -7.19 -1.14
C ILE A 67 3.86 -8.37 -0.16
N LEU A 68 4.21 -8.11 1.10
CA LEU A 68 4.33 -9.16 2.12
C LEU A 68 2.97 -9.82 2.41
N PHE A 69 1.90 -9.02 2.50
CA PHE A 69 0.54 -9.52 2.68
C PHE A 69 0.13 -10.45 1.52
N TRP A 70 0.28 -9.99 0.28
CA TRP A 70 -0.04 -10.81 -0.90
C TRP A 70 0.83 -12.06 -1.00
N GLY A 71 2.13 -11.95 -0.69
CA GLY A 71 3.04 -13.10 -0.62
C GLY A 71 2.56 -14.16 0.37
N TYR A 72 2.09 -13.74 1.56
CA TYR A 72 1.50 -14.64 2.54
C TYR A 72 0.19 -15.27 2.05
N VAL A 73 -0.71 -14.49 1.46
CA VAL A 73 -1.99 -14.99 0.91
C VAL A 73 -1.73 -16.06 -0.17
N ILE A 74 -0.83 -15.78 -1.10
CA ILE A 74 -0.45 -16.73 -2.17
C ILE A 74 0.15 -17.99 -1.56
N TYR A 75 1.10 -17.87 -0.62
CA TYR A 75 1.68 -19.02 0.08
C TYR A 75 0.60 -19.90 0.73
N ARG A 76 -0.39 -19.29 1.38
CA ARG A 76 -1.51 -20.02 2.03
C ARG A 76 -2.37 -20.74 1.00
N ILE A 77 -2.70 -20.11 -0.12
CA ILE A 77 -3.48 -20.72 -1.21
C ILE A 77 -2.71 -21.91 -1.81
N VAL A 78 -1.44 -21.73 -2.16
CA VAL A 78 -0.59 -22.79 -2.72
C VAL A 78 -0.48 -23.97 -1.74
N LYS A 79 -0.27 -23.70 -0.45
CA LYS A 79 -0.21 -24.74 0.58
C LYS A 79 -1.53 -25.49 0.72
N ALA A 80 -2.67 -24.79 0.67
CA ALA A 80 -4.00 -25.40 0.74
C ALA A 80 -4.27 -26.30 -0.47
N ILE A 81 -3.94 -25.83 -1.68
CA ILE A 81 -4.06 -26.62 -2.92
C ILE A 81 -3.16 -27.86 -2.86
N ARG A 82 -1.89 -27.69 -2.48
CA ARG A 82 -0.94 -28.80 -2.36
C ARG A 82 -1.43 -29.87 -1.38
N ASN A 83 -1.94 -29.46 -0.21
CA ASN A 83 -2.48 -30.39 0.77
C ASN A 83 -3.74 -31.12 0.26
N LYS A 84 -4.53 -30.50 -0.62
CA LYS A 84 -5.70 -31.14 -1.24
C LYS A 84 -5.32 -32.13 -2.36
N ILE A 85 -4.20 -31.90 -3.05
CA ILE A 85 -3.72 -32.74 -4.16
C ILE A 85 -2.87 -33.91 -3.66
N TYR A 86 -1.98 -33.65 -2.69
CA TYR A 86 -0.98 -34.62 -2.21
C TYR A 86 -1.21 -35.07 -0.76
N GLY A 87 -2.20 -34.51 -0.07
CA GLY A 87 -2.66 -35.05 1.20
C GLY A 87 -3.62 -36.22 0.94
N ALA A 88 -3.36 -37.33 1.62
CA ALA A 88 -4.26 -38.48 1.73
C ALA A 88 -5.65 -38.09 2.27
#